data_AF-X1JCJ3-F1
#
_entry.id   AF-X1JCJ3-F1
#
_cell.length_a   1.000
_cell.length_b   1.000
_cell.length_c   1.000
_cell.angle_alpha   90.00
_cell.angle_beta   90.00
_cell.angle_gamma   90.00
#
_symmetry.space_group_name_H-M   'P 1'
#
loop_
_entity.id
_entity.type
_entity.pdbx_description
1 polymer ?
#
loop_
_entity_poly.entity_id
_entity_poly.type
_entity_poly.pdbx_seq_one_letter_code
_entity_poly.pdbx_strand_id
1 'polypeptide(L)' 'MKIIKVHAWNVTPKQAISIQHKLRDKIKTFDDFGLIKTIAGVDVGFVKEKNLSCASLV' A
#
# COMPACT_ATOMS: atom_id res chain seq x y z
N MET A 1 5.40 5.50 12.92
CA MET A 1 4.39 4.82 12.09
C MET A 1 4.32 3.36 12.49
N LYS A 2 3.14 2.82 12.81
CA LYS A 2 2.95 1.37 13.08
C LYS A 2 2.39 0.73 11.81
N ILE A 3 3.09 -0.26 11.25
CA ILE A 3 2.66 -0.97 10.04
C ILE A 3 1.99 -2.27 10.45
N ILE A 4 0.79 -2.55 9.91
CA ILE A 4 0.07 -3.81 10.11
C ILE A 4 0.33 -4.71 8.91
N LYS A 5 0.89 -5.91 9.14
CA LYS A 5 1.10 -6.91 8.09
C LYS A 5 -0.22 -7.65 7.81
N VAL A 6 -0.95 -7.18 6.81
CA VAL A 6 -2.30 -7.66 6.48
C VAL A 6 -2.34 -8.94 5.62
N HIS A 7 -1.26 -9.26 4.90
CA HIS A 7 -1.09 -10.49 4.12
C HIS A 7 0.40 -10.75 3.80
N ALA A 8 0.71 -11.86 3.13
CA ALA A 8 2.03 -12.17 2.59
C ALA A 8 2.22 -11.61 1.17
N TRP A 9 3.45 -11.22 0.80
CA TRP A 9 3.77 -10.64 -0.52
C TRP A 9 4.19 -11.65 -1.58
N ASN A 10 4.81 -12.77 -1.18
CA ASN A 10 5.17 -13.84 -2.12
C ASN A 10 3.95 -14.71 -2.41
N VAL A 11 3.16 -14.29 -3.40
CA VAL A 11 1.91 -14.94 -3.82
C VAL A 11 1.81 -14.94 -5.34
N THR A 12 1.07 -15.89 -5.88
CA THR A 12 0.73 -15.89 -7.32
C THR A 12 -0.23 -14.74 -7.64
N PRO A 13 -0.31 -14.29 -8.91
CA PRO A 13 -1.28 -13.28 -9.32
C PRO A 13 -2.74 -13.63 -8.98
N LYS A 14 -3.12 -14.91 -9.10
CA LYS A 14 -4.48 -15.38 -8.74
C LYS A 14 -4.75 -15.24 -7.25
N GLN A 15 -3.77 -15.56 -6.40
CA GLN A 15 -3.87 -15.36 -4.95
C GLN A 15 -3.90 -13.87 -4.60
N ALA A 16 -3.13 -13.03 -5.30
CA ALA A 16 -3.15 -11.57 -5.11
C ALA A 16 -4.56 -10.99 -5.36
N ILE A 17 -5.24 -11.41 -6.43
CA ILE A 17 -6.62 -11.00 -6.72
C ILE A 17 -7.56 -11.43 -5.57
N SER A 18 -7.45 -12.67 -5.09
CA SER A 18 -8.28 -13.13 -3.96
C SER A 18 -8.03 -12.32 -2.68
N ILE A 19 -6.78 -11.93 -2.42
CA ILE A 19 -6.42 -11.05 -1.30
C ILE A 19 -7.07 -9.68 -1.47
N GLN A 20 -6.99 -9.08 -2.66
CA GLN A 20 -7.63 -7.79 -2.95
C GLN A 20 -9.15 -7.84 -2.72
N HIS A 21 -9.82 -8.91 -3.16
CA HIS A 21 -11.25 -9.11 -2.88
C HIS A 21 -11.59 -9.24 -1.40
N LYS A 22 -10.70 -9.80 -0.57
CA LYS A 22 -10.91 -9.87 0.89
C LYS A 22 -10.62 -8.53 1.59
N LEU A 23 -9.69 -7.75 1.06
CA LEU A 23 -9.27 -6.48 1.67
C LEU A 23 -10.21 -5.32 1.35
N ARG A 24 -10.88 -5.35 0.19
CA ARG A 24 -11.79 -4.27 -0.22
C ARG A 24 -12.91 -4.02 0.80
N ASP A 25 -13.36 -5.05 1.51
CA ASP A 25 -14.43 -4.96 2.50
C ASP A 25 -14.00 -4.18 3.76
N LYS A 26 -12.71 -3.87 3.90
CA LYS A 26 -12.14 -3.09 5.00
C LYS A 26 -11.92 -1.62 4.66
N ILE A 27 -12.24 -1.19 3.43
CA ILE A 27 -12.09 0.20 3.01
C ILE A 27 -13.21 1.04 3.62
N LYS A 28 -12.84 2.10 4.37
CA LYS A 28 -13.78 3.16 4.74
C LYS A 28 -13.88 4.15 3.58
N THR A 29 -15.09 4.36 3.06
CA THR A 29 -15.37 5.28 1.94
C THR A 29 -15.98 6.60 2.40
N PHE A 30 -15.85 6.92 3.68
CA PHE A 30 -16.31 8.16 4.29
C PHE A 30 -15.14 8.81 5.05
N ASP A 31 -15.21 10.13 5.21
CA ASP A 31 -14.25 10.87 6.01
C ASP A 31 -14.42 10.52 7.49
N ASP A 32 -13.35 10.05 8.11
CA ASP A 32 -13.24 9.69 9.53
C ASP A 32 -11.93 10.27 10.10
N PHE A 33 -11.41 11.33 9.48
CA PHE A 33 -10.18 11.99 9.93
C PHE A 33 -10.49 13.03 11.03
N GLY A 34 -9.59 13.13 12.02
CA GLY A 34 -9.57 14.25 12.96
C GLY A 34 -8.81 15.45 12.39
N LEU A 35 -8.30 16.32 13.25
CA LEU A 35 -7.44 17.43 12.82
C LEU A 35 -6.15 16.93 12.14
N ILE A 36 -6.00 17.24 10.86
CA ILE A 36 -4.81 16.90 10.06
C ILE A 36 -3.71 17.93 10.31
N LYS A 37 -2.55 17.49 10.84
CA LYS A 37 -1.38 18.36 11.11
C LYS A 37 -0.23 18.15 10.12
N THR A 38 -0.23 17.02 9.43
CA THR A 38 0.84 16.61 8.53
C THR A 38 0.22 15.79 7.41
N ILE A 39 0.68 16.02 6.19
CA ILE A 39 0.31 15.28 4.99
C ILE A 39 1.61 14.75 4.40
N ALA A 40 1.63 13.47 4.05
CA ALA A 40 2.81 12.84 3.43
C ALA A 40 2.55 12.56 1.95
N GLY A 41 3.54 12.84 1.11
CA GLY A 41 3.59 12.40 -0.28
C GLY A 41 4.43 11.13 -0.41
N VAL A 42 4.02 10.19 -1.27
CA VAL A 42 4.78 8.97 -1.56
C VAL A 42 4.88 8.76 -3.06
N ASP A 43 6.07 8.43 -3.54
CA ASP A 43 6.33 8.08 -4.93
C ASP A 43 7.25 6.85 -5.02
N VAL A 44 7.22 6.15 -6.16
CA VAL A 44 8.09 5.00 -6.43
C VAL A 44 8.68 5.07 -7.83
N GLY A 45 10.02 5.01 -7.90
CA GLY A 45 10.77 4.92 -9.14
C GLY A 45 11.22 3.49 -9.42
N PHE A 46 11.21 3.08 -10.70
CA PHE A 46 11.70 1.77 -11.14
C PHE A 46 13.01 1.92 -11.93
N VAL A 47 14.06 1.25 -11.46
CA VAL A 47 15.34 1.12 -12.17
C VAL A 47 15.35 -0.26 -12.83
N LYS A 48 14.86 -0.31 -14.08
CA LYS A 48 14.59 -1.55 -14.80
C LYS A 48 15.83 -2.42 -14.97
N GLU A 49 16.98 -1.82 -15.24
CA GLU A 49 18.25 -2.51 -15.47
C GLU A 49 18.71 -3.28 -14.23
N LYS A 50 18.31 -2.81 -13.04
CA LYS A 50 18.68 -3.41 -11.74
C LYS A 50 17.56 -4.25 -11.14
N ASN A 51 16.41 -4.35 -11.81
CA ASN A 51 15.19 -4.94 -11.26
C ASN A 51 14.88 -4.41 -9.84
N LEU A 52 15.02 -3.10 -9.66
CA LEU A 52 14.94 -2.43 -8.36
C LEU A 52 13.84 -1.35 -8.38
N SER A 53 13.09 -1.26 -7.29
CA SER A 53 12.15 -0.17 -7.03
C SER A 53 12.62 0.63 -5.81
N CYS A 54 12.64 1.95 -5.94
CA CYS A 54 13.00 2.88 -4.85
C CYS A 54 11.76 3.71 -4.48
N ALA A 55 11.41 3.73 -3.20
CA ALA A 55 10.32 4.56 -2.69
C ALA A 55 10.85 5.84 -2.02
N SER A 56 10.14 6.95 -2.18
CA SER A 56 10.38 8.21 -1.47
C SER A 56 9.18 8.58 -0.62
N LEU A 57 9.42 9.32 0.47
CA LEU A 57 8.40 9.88 1.35
C LEU A 57 8.82 11.30 1.73
N VAL A 58 7.91 12.26 1.56
CA VAL A 58 8.09 13.68 1.88
C VAL A 58 6.99 14.13 2.83
#